data_AF-A0A834IED4-F1
#
_entry.id   AF-A0A834IED4-F1
#
_cell.length_a   1.000
_cell.length_b   1.000
_cell.length_c   1.000
_cell.angle_alpha   90.00
_cell.angle_beta   90.00
_cell.angle_gamma   90.00
#
_symmetry.space_group_name_H-M   'P 1'
#
loop_
_entity.id
_entity.type
_entity.pdbx_description
1 polymer ?
#
loop_
_entity_poly.entity_id
_entity_poly.type
_entity_poly.pdbx_seq_one_letter_code
_entity_poly.pdbx_strand_id
1 'polypeptide(L)' 'TGFETGIEVAKRGAKVILACRNEERAQKAVEKILKTTNNKNVSYKILDLNSLKSVPLVFRKFLAWRA' A
#
# COMPACT_ATOMS: atom_id res chain seq x y z
N THR A 1 -3.59 -10.14 -10.30
CA THR A 1 -2.62 -9.01 -10.25
C THR A 1 -2.38 -8.60 -8.80
N GLY A 2 -1.24 -7.98 -8.45
CA GLY A 2 -0.89 -7.68 -7.05
C GLY A 2 -1.91 -6.82 -6.28
N PHE A 3 -2.78 -6.10 -6.99
CA PHE A 3 -3.90 -5.36 -6.40
C PHE A 3 -4.97 -6.27 -5.79
N GLU A 4 -5.34 -7.37 -6.46
CA GLU A 4 -6.34 -8.33 -5.97
C GLU A 4 -5.84 -9.04 -4.71
N THR A 5 -4.57 -9.45 -4.70
CA THR A 5 -3.92 -10.00 -3.50
C THR A 5 -3.94 -9.00 -2.35
N GLY A 6 -3.70 -7.72 -2.61
CA GLY A 6 -3.78 -6.66 -1.61
C GLY A 6 -5.20 -6.51 -1.01
N ILE A 7 -6.25 -6.65 -1.83
CA ILE A 7 -7.64 -6.67 -1.34
C ILE A 7 -7.86 -7.85 -0.41
N GLU A 8 -7.45 -9.05 -0.79
CA GLU A 8 -7.68 -10.27 0.01
C GLU A 8 -6.95 -10.24 1.35
N VAL A 9 -5.73 -9.68 1.37
CA VAL A 9 -4.98 -9.44 2.60
C VAL A 9 -5.70 -8.39 3.45
N ALA A 10 -6.18 -7.29 2.86
CA ALA A 10 -6.94 -6.26 3.57
C ALA A 10 -8.27 -6.79 4.13
N LYS A 11 -8.97 -7.69 3.42
CA LYS A 11 -10.20 -8.34 3.88
C LYS A 11 -10.01 -9.13 5.16
N ARG A 12 -8.82 -9.70 5.37
CA ARG A 12 -8.46 -10.45 6.59
C ARG A 12 -8.13 -9.55 7.77
N GLY A 13 -8.33 -8.23 7.67
CA GLY A 13 -7.98 -7.26 8.71
C GLY A 13 -6.48 -6.93 8.75
N ALA A 14 -5.69 -7.48 7.83
CA ALA A 14 -4.27 -7.18 7.78
C ALA A 14 -4.02 -5.77 7.24
N LYS A 15 -2.84 -5.29 7.58
CA LYS A 15 -2.40 -3.91 7.37
C LYS A 15 -1.68 -3.85 6.02
N VAL A 16 -2.25 -3.16 5.02
CA VAL A 16 -1.81 -3.25 3.61
C VAL A 16 -1.21 -1.93 3.13
N ILE A 17 0.00 -1.99 2.57
CA ILE A 17 0.68 -0.85 1.96
C ILE A 17 0.86 -1.12 0.46
N LEU A 18 0.15 -0.37 -0.38
CA LEU A 18 0.30 -0.45 -1.83
C LEU A 18 1.50 0.38 -2.29
N ALA A 19 2.55 -0.28 -2.78
CA ALA A 19 3.65 0.38 -3.46
C ALA A 19 3.30 0.54 -4.96
N CYS A 20 3.23 1.77 -5.45
CA CYS A 20 2.88 2.06 -6.85
C CYS A 20 3.78 3.16 -7.41
N ARG A 21 3.95 3.18 -8.73
CA ARG A 21 4.66 4.29 -9.43
C ARG A 21 3.73 5.46 -9.77
N ASN A 22 2.41 5.22 -9.77
CA ASN A 22 1.40 6.19 -10.18
C ASN A 22 0.42 6.41 -9.03
N GLU A 23 0.30 7.67 -8.60
CA GLU A 23 -0.52 8.07 -7.47
C GLU A 23 -2.02 7.92 -7.70
N GLU A 24 -2.53 8.38 -8.84
CA GLU A 24 -3.96 8.30 -9.15
C GLU A 24 -4.48 6.86 -9.12
N ARG A 25 -3.71 5.93 -9.68
CA ARG A 25 -4.06 4.49 -9.63
C ARG A 25 -4.02 3.96 -8.21
N ALA A 26 -3.05 4.40 -7.40
CA ALA A 26 -2.91 3.96 -6.03
C ALA A 26 -4.04 4.49 -5.13
N GLN A 27 -4.47 5.75 -5.31
CA GLN A 27 -5.62 6.32 -4.61
C GLN A 27 -6.91 5.57 -4.93
N LYS A 28 -7.21 5.37 -6.22
CA LYS A 28 -8.38 4.59 -6.66
C LYS A 28 -8.36 3.17 -6.10
N ALA A 29 -7.18 2.56 -6.04
CA ALA A 29 -6.97 1.24 -5.46
C ALA A 29 -7.29 1.24 -3.95
N VAL A 30 -6.77 2.21 -3.18
CA VAL A 30 -7.05 2.33 -1.74
C VAL A 30 -8.52 2.58 -1.47
N GLU A 31 -9.17 3.49 -2.19
CA GLU A 31 -10.62 3.73 -2.05
C GLU A 31 -11.44 2.47 -2.32
N LYS A 32 -11.08 1.72 -3.36
CA LYS A 32 -11.78 0.47 -3.71
C LYS A 32 -11.58 -0.58 -2.62
N ILE A 33 -10.38 -0.71 -2.08
CA ILE A 33 -10.09 -1.61 -0.94
C ILE A 33 -10.88 -1.17 0.29
N LEU A 34 -10.86 0.11 0.66
CA LEU A 34 -11.60 0.65 1.81
C LEU A 34 -13.09 0.35 1.70
N LYS A 35 -13.69 0.61 0.53
CA LYS A 35 -15.11 0.32 0.26
C LYS A 35 -15.44 -1.18 0.30
N THR A 36 -14.51 -2.04 -0.15
CA THR A 36 -14.75 -3.49 -0.26
C THR A 36 -14.46 -4.24 1.04
N THR A 37 -13.50 -3.76 1.82
CA THR A 37 -12.95 -4.49 2.98
C THR A 37 -13.32 -3.86 4.31
N ASN A 38 -13.82 -2.61 4.29
CA ASN A 38 -14.07 -1.78 5.48
C ASN A 38 -12.85 -1.65 6.42
N ASN A 39 -11.65 -1.97 5.93
CA ASN A 39 -10.43 -1.97 6.70
C ASN A 39 -9.69 -0.65 6.49
N LYS A 40 -9.63 0.18 7.53
CA LYS A 40 -8.99 1.51 7.51
C LYS A 40 -7.46 1.47 7.49
N ASN A 41 -6.88 0.29 7.65
CA ASN A 41 -5.43 0.08 7.75
C ASN A 41 -4.78 -0.15 6.37
N VAL A 42 -5.28 0.58 5.36
CA VAL A 42 -4.82 0.50 3.97
C VAL A 42 -4.23 1.84 3.58
N SER A 43 -2.99 1.84 3.11
CA SER A 43 -2.28 3.03 2.69
C SER A 43 -1.54 2.78 1.38
N TYR A 44 -1.23 3.83 0.63
CA TYR A 44 -0.39 3.71 -0.55
C TYR A 44 0.90 4.50 -0.37
N LYS A 45 1.93 4.09 -1.11
CA LYS A 45 3.20 4.80 -1.18
C LYS A 45 3.73 4.81 -2.61
N ILE A 46 4.14 5.99 -3.05
CA ILE A 46 4.87 6.12 -4.30
C ILE A 46 6.27 5.55 -4.09
N LEU A 47 6.55 4.46 -4.79
CA LEU A 47 7.86 3.82 -4.82
C LEU A 47 8.21 3.58 -6.27
N ASP A 48 9.27 4.24 -6.72
CA ASP A 48 9.90 3.93 -7.98
C ASP A 48 11.02 2.92 -7.72
N LEU A 49 10.82 1.67 -8.16
CA LEU A 49 11.79 0.58 -8.02
C LEU A 49 12.93 0.67 -9.05
N ASN A 50 12.80 1.53 -10.06
CA ASN A 50 13.86 1.78 -11.04
C ASN A 50 14.94 2.70 -10.47
N SER A 51 14.61 3.46 -9.41
CA SER A 51 15.54 4.30 -8.66
C SER A 51 15.60 3.84 -7.20
N LEU A 52 16.58 2.97 -6.88
CA LEU A 52 16.85 2.44 -5.54
C LEU A 52 17.09 3.52 -4.46
N LYS A 53 17.21 4.80 -4.85
CA LYS A 53 17.37 5.95 -3.94
C LYS A 53 16.21 6.09 -2.94
N SER A 54 15.01 5.63 -3.28
CA SER A 54 13.80 5.79 -2.46
C SER A 54 13.50 4.60 -1.53
N VAL A 55 14.22 3.48 -1.69
CA VAL A 55 14.03 2.27 -0.88
C VAL A 55 14.34 2.47 0.62
N PRO A 56 15.43 3.16 1.02
CA PRO A 56 15.73 3.38 2.43
C PRO A 56 14.64 4.20 3.16
N LEU A 57 14.00 5.14 2.44
CA LEU A 57 12.97 6.01 2.99
C LEU A 57 11.68 5.24 3.29
N VAL A 58 11.30 4.33 2.39
CA VAL A 58 10.13 3.47 2.57
C VAL A 58 10.37 2.46 3.69
N PHE A 59 11.58 1.90 3.79
CA PHE A 59 11.92 0.96 4.85
C PHE A 59 11.91 1.61 6.26
N ARG A 60 12.45 2.84 6.39
CA ARG A 60 12.35 3.60 7.65
C ARG A 60 10.91 3.86 8.07
N LYS A 61 10.04 4.17 7.11
CA LYS A 61 8.62 4.40 7.37
C LYS A 61 7.87 3.11 7.71
N PHE A 62 8.30 1.97 7.17
CA PHE A 62 7.83 0.65 7.57
C PHE A 62 8.23 0.30 9.02
N LEU A 63 9.46 0.65 9.43
CA LEU A 63 9.90 0.49 10.83
C LEU A 63 9.06 1.33 11.80
N ALA A 64 8.79 2.60 11.47
CA ALA A 64 7.93 3.47 12.27
C ALA A 64 6.46 3.00 12.33
N TRP A 65 6.05 2.12 11.42
CA TRP A 65 4.71 1.56 11.36
C TRP A 65 4.58 0.20 12.07
N ARG A 66 5.71 -0.43 12.43
CA ARG A 66 5.78 -1.64 13.27
C ARG A 66 5.81 -1.33 14.77
N ALA A 67 6.15 -0.10 15.17
CA ALA A 67 6.09 0.38 16.55
C ALA A 67 4.67 0.86 16.89
#